data_AF-A0A962BWC7-F1
#
_entry.id   AF-A0A962BWC7-F1
#
_cell.length_a   1.000
_cell.length_b   1.000
_cell.length_c   1.000
_cell.angle_alpha   90.00
_cell.angle_beta   90.00
_cell.angle_gamma   90.00
#
_symmetry.space_group_name_H-M   'P 1'
#
loop_
_entity.id
_entity.type
_entity.pdbx_description
1 polymer ?
#
loop_
_entity_poly.entity_id
_entity_poly.type
_entity_poly.pdbx_seq_one_letter_code
_entity_poly.pdbx_strand_id
1 'polypeptide(L)'
;MKPAATLLSAGILLTIGLPHVCLAGTFLGFGQNNPDLVIHAGGTNQGGGVRLVQVCLNPAKLPTPDANPAFSDPEQAIRNVVAEFNRMQGTNGNVVSAASAGVTGGRSDFESVALHELGHCIGLDHSVLGPSEVGTSDFNNPQLYYMNTFAGPNTTFNTDDGVDNVRASRDDARGDDVNRNWFRVGVNDPFAALPVTVDQTTYSHDVTDLPGTHAFPEAATHFLPCSNGGSTSNLRGQSPTSAVMYPVLCTNNAVRQLSLDDVATLRIGEAGNNGTAGNSDDYTIQMNYKGKTTTGCDITIEFRTGVGFGICNVSASGAGNNFTITTGNAGFEITEDWYFNQTDTTGSGPGPNDIFANGFE
;
A
#
# COMPACT_ATOMS: atom_id res chain seq x y z
N MET A 1 69.93 19.67 -5.63
CA MET A 1 68.75 20.38 -6.16
C MET A 1 68.03 19.46 -7.13
N LYS A 2 67.02 18.76 -6.60
CA LYS A 2 65.62 18.63 -7.07
C LYS A 2 65.42 17.80 -8.36
N PRO A 3 64.82 16.60 -8.26
CA PRO A 3 64.39 15.82 -9.42
C PRO A 3 63.05 16.36 -9.96
N ALA A 4 62.86 16.26 -11.28
CA ALA A 4 61.62 16.56 -11.95
C ALA A 4 60.57 15.48 -11.65
N ALA A 5 59.42 15.90 -11.11
CA ALA A 5 58.29 15.03 -10.81
C ALA A 5 57.44 14.83 -12.07
N THR A 6 57.31 13.58 -12.49
CA THR A 6 56.36 13.13 -13.51
C THR A 6 54.96 13.11 -12.90
N LEU A 7 54.06 13.97 -13.36
CA LEU A 7 52.64 13.89 -12.99
C LEU A 7 51.99 12.70 -13.71
N LEU A 8 51.54 11.71 -12.93
CA LEU A 8 50.52 10.75 -13.35
C LEU A 8 49.16 11.46 -13.32
N SER A 9 48.53 11.63 -14.48
CA SER A 9 47.12 12.01 -14.57
C SER A 9 46.27 10.80 -14.21
N ALA A 10 45.77 10.76 -12.97
CA ALA A 10 44.70 9.86 -12.58
C ALA A 10 43.39 10.35 -13.21
N GLY A 11 42.92 9.64 -14.24
CA GLY A 11 41.56 9.81 -14.74
C GLY A 11 40.57 9.36 -13.66
N ILE A 12 39.96 10.31 -12.97
CA ILE A 12 38.78 10.06 -12.15
C ILE A 12 37.65 9.75 -13.13
N LEU A 13 37.32 8.47 -13.26
CA LEU A 13 36.08 8.04 -13.89
C LEU A 13 34.94 8.40 -12.93
N LEU A 14 34.37 9.58 -13.13
CA LEU A 14 33.16 10.01 -12.45
C LEU A 14 32.00 9.18 -13.02
N THR A 15 31.70 8.04 -12.40
CA THR A 15 30.44 7.32 -12.64
C THR A 15 29.32 8.18 -12.08
N ILE A 16 28.65 8.92 -12.95
CA ILE A 16 27.38 9.57 -12.67
C ILE A 16 26.38 8.44 -12.43
N GLY A 17 26.14 8.09 -11.16
CA GLY A 17 25.05 7.21 -10.77
C GLY A 17 23.76 7.91 -11.13
N LEU A 18 23.04 7.39 -12.12
CA LEU A 18 21.65 7.77 -12.37
C LEU A 18 20.85 7.53 -11.07
N PRO A 19 19.86 8.37 -10.72
CA PRO A 19 18.93 8.04 -9.66
C PRO A 19 18.16 6.78 -10.09
N HIS A 20 18.30 5.70 -9.34
CA HIS A 20 17.60 4.44 -9.57
C HIS A 20 16.37 4.38 -8.65
N VAL A 21 15.26 3.94 -9.23
CA VAL A 21 13.89 3.97 -8.68
C VAL A 21 13.42 2.63 -8.04
N CYS A 22 12.81 2.58 -6.84
CA CYS A 22 12.31 1.31 -6.27
C CYS A 22 11.21 1.37 -5.22
N LEU A 23 10.18 0.58 -5.45
CA LEU A 23 8.93 0.64 -4.72
C LEU A 23 8.79 -0.58 -3.81
N ALA A 24 8.33 -0.43 -2.56
CA ALA A 24 8.23 -1.49 -1.55
C ALA A 24 6.80 -1.70 -1.02
N GLY A 25 6.28 -2.93 -1.06
CA GLY A 25 4.99 -3.25 -0.43
C GLY A 25 4.75 -4.75 -0.20
N THR A 26 3.72 -5.12 0.56
CA THR A 26 3.49 -6.50 1.02
C THR A 26 2.10 -7.04 0.63
N PHE A 27 1.96 -8.37 0.66
CA PHE A 27 0.66 -9.08 0.56
C PHE A 27 0.26 -9.70 1.90
N LEU A 28 -1.03 -9.92 2.12
CA LEU A 28 -1.54 -10.53 3.36
C LEU A 28 -0.94 -11.94 3.58
N GLY A 29 -0.57 -12.28 4.81
CA GLY A 29 0.15 -13.53 5.07
C GLY A 29 -0.72 -14.76 5.34
N PHE A 30 -2.01 -14.61 5.67
CA PHE A 30 -2.90 -15.69 6.15
C PHE A 30 -2.29 -16.60 7.23
N GLY A 31 -1.44 -16.05 8.11
CA GLY A 31 -0.74 -16.81 9.15
C GLY A 31 0.37 -17.73 8.62
N GLN A 32 0.75 -17.60 7.35
CA GLN A 32 1.91 -18.25 6.77
C GLN A 32 3.12 -17.32 6.91
N ASN A 33 4.19 -17.82 7.52
CA ASN A 33 5.49 -17.15 7.53
C ASN A 33 6.22 -17.40 6.21
N ASN A 34 5.63 -16.92 5.11
CA ASN A 34 6.11 -17.15 3.76
C ASN A 34 6.21 -15.81 3.00
N PRO A 35 7.42 -15.25 2.80
CA PRO A 35 7.57 -13.98 2.11
C PRO A 35 7.33 -14.10 0.59
N ASP A 36 7.38 -15.31 0.02
CA ASP A 36 7.06 -15.57 -1.40
C ASP A 36 5.55 -15.57 -1.68
N LEU A 37 4.71 -15.46 -0.65
CA LEU A 37 3.26 -15.54 -0.81
C LEU A 37 2.74 -14.29 -1.53
N VAL A 38 1.99 -14.52 -2.61
CA VAL A 38 1.26 -13.51 -3.36
C VAL A 38 -0.24 -13.80 -3.24
N ILE A 39 -0.98 -12.76 -2.89
CA ILE A 39 -2.44 -12.80 -2.91
C ILE A 39 -2.94 -12.02 -4.10
N HIS A 40 -3.74 -12.71 -4.89
CA HIS A 40 -4.43 -12.14 -6.02
C HIS A 40 -5.81 -11.64 -5.59
N ALA A 41 -6.20 -10.51 -6.16
CA ALA A 41 -7.54 -9.98 -6.01
C ALA A 41 -8.57 -11.00 -6.53
N GLY A 42 -9.73 -11.01 -5.88
CA GLY A 42 -10.86 -11.87 -6.27
C GLY A 42 -11.64 -11.34 -7.46
N GLY A 43 -12.95 -11.65 -7.45
CA GLY A 43 -13.90 -11.18 -8.46
C GLY A 43 -14.26 -12.22 -9.50
N THR A 44 -15.10 -11.81 -10.45
CA THR A 44 -15.47 -12.69 -11.57
C THR A 44 -14.31 -12.83 -12.54
N ASN A 45 -14.08 -14.05 -13.04
CA ASN A 45 -12.97 -14.46 -13.93
C ASN A 45 -11.60 -14.53 -13.22
N GLN A 46 -11.40 -15.58 -12.42
CA GLN A 46 -10.14 -15.85 -11.71
C GLN A 46 -8.97 -16.33 -12.61
N GLY A 47 -9.08 -16.15 -13.94
CA GLY A 47 -8.01 -16.39 -14.91
C GLY A 47 -7.30 -15.09 -15.26
N GLY A 48 -6.64 -15.06 -16.43
CA GLY A 48 -6.14 -13.82 -16.99
C GLY A 48 -7.25 -12.92 -17.57
N GLY A 49 -6.91 -11.66 -17.88
CA GLY A 49 -7.83 -10.65 -18.41
C GLY A 49 -8.30 -9.65 -17.35
N VAL A 50 -9.60 -9.35 -17.28
CA VAL A 50 -10.14 -8.39 -16.30
C VAL A 50 -10.81 -9.14 -15.15
N ARG A 51 -10.33 -8.90 -13.93
CA ARG A 51 -10.97 -9.34 -12.69
C ARG A 51 -11.90 -8.26 -12.19
N LEU A 52 -13.19 -8.49 -12.37
CA LEU A 52 -14.22 -7.53 -11.95
C LEU A 52 -14.61 -7.81 -10.49
N VAL A 53 -14.24 -6.88 -9.60
CA VAL A 53 -14.50 -6.93 -8.16
C VAL A 53 -15.72 -6.07 -7.83
N GLN A 54 -16.80 -6.70 -7.36
CA GLN A 54 -18.04 -6.03 -6.99
C GLN A 54 -17.95 -5.49 -5.56
N VAL A 55 -18.00 -4.16 -5.43
CA VAL A 55 -17.98 -3.45 -4.14
C VAL A 55 -19.39 -3.01 -3.79
N CYS A 56 -19.84 -3.35 -2.59
CA CYS A 56 -21.19 -3.03 -2.13
C CYS A 56 -21.18 -2.32 -0.78
N LEU A 57 -22.14 -1.43 -0.56
CA LEU A 57 -22.42 -0.86 0.76
C LEU A 57 -23.64 -1.56 1.37
N ASN A 58 -23.50 -2.17 2.55
CA ASN A 58 -24.60 -2.86 3.20
C ASN A 58 -25.60 -1.85 3.81
N PRO A 59 -26.81 -1.67 3.24
CA PRO A 59 -27.75 -0.67 3.74
C PRO A 59 -28.29 -0.98 5.14
N ALA A 60 -28.31 -2.26 5.53
CA ALA A 60 -28.77 -2.67 6.85
C ALA A 60 -27.75 -2.37 7.97
N LYS A 61 -26.53 -1.94 7.58
CA LYS A 61 -25.43 -1.58 8.48
C LYS A 61 -25.07 -0.11 8.38
N LEU A 62 -25.93 0.72 7.80
CA LEU A 62 -25.79 2.17 7.91
C LEU A 62 -26.34 2.64 9.27
N PRO A 63 -25.68 3.58 9.96
CA PRO A 63 -26.20 4.13 11.19
C PRO A 63 -27.54 4.83 10.94
N THR A 64 -28.44 4.70 11.91
CA THR A 64 -29.60 5.59 11.99
C THR A 64 -29.15 6.97 12.49
N PRO A 65 -29.93 8.04 12.23
CA PRO A 65 -29.64 9.35 12.80
C PRO A 65 -29.51 9.34 14.33
N ASP A 66 -30.19 8.42 15.02
CA ASP A 66 -30.08 8.25 16.48
C ASP A 66 -28.75 7.61 16.91
N ALA A 67 -28.18 6.72 16.09
CA ALA A 67 -26.93 6.03 16.38
C ALA A 67 -25.70 6.92 16.14
N ASN A 68 -25.75 7.78 15.12
CA ASN A 68 -24.71 8.77 14.86
C ASN A 68 -25.32 9.99 14.12
N PRO A 69 -25.68 11.06 14.84
CA PRO A 69 -26.30 12.26 14.25
C PRO A 69 -25.38 13.02 13.28
N ALA A 70 -24.07 12.81 13.37
CA ALA A 70 -23.07 13.45 12.51
C ALA A 70 -22.74 12.61 11.26
N PHE A 71 -23.34 11.43 11.12
CA PHE A 71 -23.15 10.57 9.97
C PHE A 71 -23.81 11.15 8.73
N SER A 72 -23.03 11.27 7.66
CA SER A 72 -23.52 11.62 6.32
C SER A 72 -23.34 10.44 5.36
N ASP A 73 -23.85 10.56 4.14
CA ASP A 73 -23.78 9.47 3.16
C ASP A 73 -22.32 9.15 2.76
N PRO A 74 -21.82 7.92 2.96
CA PRO A 74 -20.47 7.52 2.57
C PRO A 74 -20.34 7.22 1.06
N GLU A 75 -21.46 7.17 0.33
CA GLU A 75 -21.52 6.64 -1.02
C GLU A 75 -20.55 7.32 -2.01
N GLN A 76 -20.41 8.65 -1.95
CA GLN A 76 -19.50 9.36 -2.84
C GLN A 76 -18.03 9.02 -2.54
N ALA A 77 -17.63 8.97 -1.28
CA ALA A 77 -16.27 8.59 -0.90
C ALA A 77 -15.94 7.16 -1.36
N ILE A 78 -16.88 6.22 -1.26
CA ILE A 78 -16.69 4.85 -1.78
C ILE A 78 -16.49 4.85 -3.30
N ARG A 79 -17.28 5.65 -4.04
CA ARG A 79 -17.10 5.80 -5.50
C ARG A 79 -15.74 6.37 -5.86
N ASN A 80 -15.25 7.33 -5.09
CA ASN A 80 -13.92 7.92 -5.27
C ASN A 80 -12.81 6.87 -5.06
N VAL A 81 -12.89 6.06 -4.00
CA VAL A 81 -11.93 4.97 -3.74
C VAL A 81 -11.94 3.93 -4.87
N VAL A 82 -13.13 3.52 -5.34
CA VAL A 82 -13.26 2.61 -6.47
C VAL A 82 -12.63 3.20 -7.74
N ALA A 83 -12.84 4.49 -7.99
CA ALA A 83 -12.22 5.17 -9.12
C ALA A 83 -10.69 5.29 -8.97
N GLU A 84 -10.18 5.45 -7.74
CA GLU A 84 -8.74 5.48 -7.45
C GLU A 84 -8.07 4.14 -7.81
N PHE A 85 -8.60 3.02 -7.31
CA PHE A 85 -8.09 1.70 -7.68
C PHE A 85 -8.23 1.44 -9.18
N ASN A 86 -9.33 1.84 -9.82
CA ASN A 86 -9.47 1.69 -11.29
C ASN A 86 -8.50 2.55 -12.09
N ARG A 87 -8.02 3.67 -11.55
CA ARG A 87 -7.02 4.52 -12.22
C ARG A 87 -5.64 3.88 -12.19
N MET A 88 -5.32 3.05 -11.19
CA MET A 88 -4.03 2.36 -11.02
C MET A 88 -2.82 3.28 -11.25
N GLN A 89 -2.86 4.48 -10.67
CA GLN A 89 -1.86 5.53 -10.85
C GLN A 89 -1.27 5.97 -9.52
N GLY A 90 0.00 5.64 -9.31
CA GLY A 90 0.74 6.04 -8.12
C GLY A 90 1.17 7.51 -8.20
N THR A 91 1.10 8.20 -7.06
CA THR A 91 1.37 9.63 -6.94
C THR A 91 2.37 9.91 -5.83
N ASN A 92 3.43 10.66 -6.15
CA ASN A 92 4.22 11.35 -5.14
C ASN A 92 3.50 12.64 -4.74
N GLY A 93 3.46 12.96 -3.45
CA GLY A 93 2.68 14.06 -2.91
C GLY A 93 1.25 13.68 -2.55
N ASN A 94 0.96 12.39 -2.35
CA ASN A 94 -0.39 11.90 -2.04
C ASN A 94 -0.84 12.18 -0.59
N VAL A 95 0.04 12.72 0.26
CA VAL A 95 -0.31 13.16 1.62
C VAL A 95 -0.61 14.66 1.62
N VAL A 96 -1.83 15.00 2.00
CA VAL A 96 -2.27 16.40 2.18
C VAL A 96 -2.69 16.62 3.62
N SER A 97 -2.63 17.86 4.10
CA SER A 97 -3.18 18.18 5.42
C SER A 97 -4.70 17.99 5.44
N ALA A 98 -5.25 17.57 6.58
CA ALA A 98 -6.68 17.42 6.81
C ALA A 98 -7.45 18.70 6.44
N ALA A 99 -6.92 19.87 6.85
CA ALA A 99 -7.50 21.16 6.50
C ALA A 99 -7.54 21.39 4.98
N SER A 100 -6.47 21.08 4.26
CA SER A 100 -6.42 21.18 2.80
C SER A 100 -7.38 20.20 2.11
N ALA A 101 -7.63 19.04 2.72
CA ALA A 101 -8.58 18.04 2.23
C ALA A 101 -10.06 18.32 2.61
N GLY A 102 -10.32 19.44 3.30
CA GLY A 102 -11.64 19.81 3.80
C GLY A 102 -12.08 19.06 5.06
N VAL A 103 -11.20 18.25 5.65
CA VAL A 103 -11.42 17.51 6.88
C VAL A 103 -11.27 18.48 8.07
N THR A 104 -12.39 18.99 8.56
CA THR A 104 -12.42 19.96 9.66
C THR A 104 -12.86 19.31 10.97
N GLY A 105 -12.42 19.87 12.11
CA GLY A 105 -12.94 19.47 13.43
C GLY A 105 -12.25 18.25 14.06
N GLY A 106 -11.09 17.83 13.52
CA GLY A 106 -10.37 16.65 14.03
C GLY A 106 -11.01 15.31 13.66
N ARG A 107 -11.94 15.33 12.70
CA ARG A 107 -12.62 14.16 12.14
C ARG A 107 -11.64 13.24 11.42
N SER A 108 -11.96 11.96 11.38
CA SER A 108 -11.21 10.98 10.59
C SER A 108 -11.67 10.97 9.14
N ASP A 109 -10.75 11.02 8.18
CA ASP A 109 -11.11 11.01 6.75
C ASP A 109 -11.52 9.61 6.28
N PHE A 110 -12.82 9.37 6.12
CA PHE A 110 -13.34 8.06 5.72
C PHE A 110 -12.80 7.60 4.37
N GLU A 111 -12.61 8.51 3.40
CA GLU A 111 -12.08 8.14 2.08
C GLU A 111 -10.66 7.56 2.18
N SER A 112 -9.80 8.15 3.02
CA SER A 112 -8.45 7.62 3.29
C SER A 112 -8.48 6.24 3.94
N VAL A 113 -9.33 6.05 4.95
CA VAL A 113 -9.46 4.74 5.63
C VAL A 113 -10.06 3.71 4.69
N ALA A 114 -11.08 4.08 3.92
CA ALA A 114 -11.70 3.18 2.96
C ALA A 114 -10.73 2.78 1.84
N LEU A 115 -9.87 3.68 1.37
CA LEU A 115 -8.79 3.36 0.42
C LEU A 115 -7.85 2.30 1.01
N HIS A 116 -7.49 2.44 2.29
CA HIS A 116 -6.67 1.47 3.03
C HIS A 116 -7.36 0.11 3.15
N GLU A 117 -8.58 0.07 3.70
CA GLU A 117 -9.29 -1.20 3.91
C GLU A 117 -9.64 -1.91 2.59
N LEU A 118 -9.98 -1.17 1.53
CA LEU A 118 -10.20 -1.81 0.23
C LEU A 118 -8.91 -2.34 -0.39
N GLY A 119 -7.75 -1.74 -0.08
CA GLY A 119 -6.43 -2.29 -0.43
C GLY A 119 -6.19 -3.66 0.20
N HIS A 120 -6.49 -3.81 1.49
CA HIS A 120 -6.51 -5.13 2.14
C HIS A 120 -7.49 -6.09 1.47
N CYS A 121 -8.70 -5.63 1.13
CA CYS A 121 -9.69 -6.46 0.48
C CYS A 121 -9.31 -6.95 -0.94
N ILE A 122 -8.25 -6.41 -1.53
CA ILE A 122 -7.68 -6.89 -2.81
C ILE A 122 -6.28 -7.50 -2.68
N GLY A 123 -5.80 -7.69 -1.44
CA GLY A 123 -4.62 -8.53 -1.15
C GLY A 123 -3.41 -7.82 -0.59
N LEU A 124 -3.42 -6.48 -0.54
CA LEU A 124 -2.31 -5.72 0.03
C LEU A 124 -2.24 -5.88 1.55
N ASP A 125 -1.05 -5.79 2.12
CA ASP A 125 -0.81 -5.77 3.56
C ASP A 125 0.05 -4.57 3.94
N HIS A 126 0.21 -4.33 5.24
CA HIS A 126 0.95 -3.20 5.74
C HIS A 126 2.40 -3.20 5.23
N SER A 127 2.89 -2.07 4.72
CA SER A 127 4.30 -1.93 4.31
C SER A 127 5.26 -1.89 5.50
N VAL A 128 4.76 -1.47 6.66
CA VAL A 128 5.49 -1.42 7.94
C VAL A 128 4.77 -2.21 9.02
N LEU A 129 5.46 -2.57 10.10
CA LEU A 129 4.88 -3.21 11.28
C LEU A 129 3.85 -2.27 11.93
N GLY A 130 2.60 -2.69 11.97
CA GLY A 130 1.50 -2.05 12.66
C GLY A 130 1.12 -2.77 13.96
N PRO A 131 0.09 -2.26 14.66
CA PRO A 131 -0.36 -2.83 15.93
C PRO A 131 -0.75 -4.32 15.83
N SER A 132 -1.37 -4.73 14.72
CA SER A 132 -1.76 -6.12 14.44
C SER A 132 -0.55 -7.05 14.30
N GLU A 133 0.50 -6.61 13.60
CA GLU A 133 1.69 -7.44 13.33
C GLU A 133 2.53 -7.62 14.59
N VAL A 134 2.58 -6.60 15.45
CA VAL A 134 3.30 -6.63 16.72
C VAL A 134 2.46 -7.24 17.85
N GLY A 135 1.15 -7.41 17.65
CA GLY A 135 0.24 -7.93 18.68
C GLY A 135 0.03 -6.94 19.84
N THR A 136 -0.08 -5.65 19.53
CA THR A 136 -0.24 -4.57 20.50
C THR A 136 -1.43 -3.67 20.14
N SER A 137 -1.96 -2.96 21.13
CA SER A 137 -2.89 -1.85 20.92
C SER A 137 -2.25 -0.49 21.24
N ASP A 138 -0.98 -0.48 21.65
CA ASP A 138 -0.23 0.74 21.93
C ASP A 138 0.44 1.27 20.66
N PHE A 139 -0.16 2.32 20.09
CA PHE A 139 0.38 3.02 18.91
C PHE A 139 1.73 3.71 19.14
N ASN A 140 2.23 3.75 20.39
CA ASN A 140 3.57 4.24 20.73
C ASN A 140 4.59 3.11 20.93
N ASN A 141 4.20 1.85 20.72
CA ASN A 141 5.10 0.72 20.89
C ASN A 141 6.38 0.92 20.03
N PRO A 142 7.58 0.75 20.62
CA PRO A 142 8.84 1.00 19.93
C PRO A 142 9.12 0.06 18.77
N GLN A 143 8.35 -1.02 18.58
CA GLN A 143 8.48 -1.95 17.46
C GLN A 143 7.66 -1.56 16.23
N LEU A 144 6.79 -0.56 16.36
CA LEU A 144 5.96 -0.10 15.26
C LEU A 144 6.75 0.70 14.23
N TYR A 145 6.24 0.68 13.00
CA TYR A 145 6.64 1.55 11.89
C TYR A 145 8.02 1.27 11.28
N TYR A 146 8.66 0.15 11.65
CA TYR A 146 9.75 -0.43 10.85
C TYR A 146 9.17 -1.23 9.69
N MET A 147 9.92 -1.46 8.61
CA MET A 147 9.45 -2.30 7.50
C MET A 147 8.80 -3.60 7.98
N ASN A 148 7.71 -4.01 7.35
CA ASN A 148 6.99 -5.21 7.74
C ASN A 148 7.84 -6.46 7.49
N THR A 149 7.97 -7.29 8.52
CA THR A 149 8.79 -8.50 8.52
C THR A 149 8.06 -9.63 9.22
N PHE A 150 8.52 -10.86 9.02
CA PHE A 150 8.35 -11.88 10.05
C PHE A 150 9.51 -11.78 11.04
N ALA A 151 9.22 -12.00 12.32
CA ALA A 151 10.28 -12.15 13.31
C ALA A 151 11.20 -13.32 12.92
N GLY A 152 12.50 -13.12 13.09
CA GLY A 152 13.52 -14.11 12.77
C GLY A 152 13.50 -15.34 13.69
N PRO A 153 14.48 -16.24 13.56
CA PRO A 153 14.68 -17.38 14.45
C PRO A 153 14.67 -17.07 15.96
N ASN A 154 15.04 -15.85 16.37
CA ASN A 154 14.97 -15.42 17.77
C ASN A 154 13.55 -15.03 18.25
N THR A 155 12.55 -15.08 17.37
CA THR A 155 11.12 -14.77 17.62
C THR A 155 10.84 -13.33 18.06
N THR A 156 11.78 -12.41 17.85
CA THR A 156 11.66 -10.99 18.23
C THR A 156 11.93 -10.12 17.02
N PHE A 157 11.12 -9.07 16.83
CA PHE A 157 11.41 -8.06 15.80
C PHE A 157 12.64 -7.24 16.17
N ASN A 158 13.56 -7.09 15.23
CA ASN A 158 14.70 -6.19 15.34
C ASN A 158 14.27 -4.77 14.95
N THR A 159 14.59 -3.77 15.78
CA THR A 159 14.04 -2.40 15.70
C THR A 159 15.14 -1.34 15.79
N ASP A 160 16.19 -1.49 14.99
CA ASP A 160 17.29 -0.53 14.88
C ASP A 160 17.05 0.31 13.61
N ASP A 161 16.82 1.62 13.78
CA ASP A 161 16.51 2.60 12.73
C ASP A 161 17.77 3.21 12.10
N GLY A 162 18.92 2.56 12.28
CA GLY A 162 20.13 2.87 11.54
C GLY A 162 20.76 4.21 11.94
N VAL A 163 21.55 4.76 11.02
CA VAL A 163 22.32 5.98 11.24
C VAL A 163 21.45 7.23 11.03
N ASP A 164 20.46 7.15 10.16
CA ASP A 164 19.58 8.29 9.87
C ASP A 164 18.49 8.50 10.93
N ASN A 165 18.25 7.54 11.82
CA ASN A 165 17.20 7.54 12.85
C ASN A 165 15.78 7.71 12.25
N VAL A 166 15.57 7.14 11.07
CA VAL A 166 14.29 7.14 10.36
C VAL A 166 13.86 5.70 10.17
N ARG A 167 12.81 5.27 10.88
CA ARG A 167 12.26 3.92 10.71
C ARG A 167 11.79 3.68 9.28
N ALA A 168 11.90 2.44 8.83
CA ALA A 168 11.55 2.02 7.48
C ALA A 168 12.42 2.71 6.41
N SER A 169 13.63 3.13 6.77
CA SER A 169 14.64 3.62 5.85
C SER A 169 15.54 2.48 5.37
N ARG A 170 16.35 2.79 4.37
CA ARG A 170 17.27 1.83 3.74
C ARG A 170 18.45 1.37 4.61
N ASP A 171 18.73 2.04 5.73
CA ASP A 171 19.81 1.67 6.66
C ASP A 171 19.30 1.05 7.97
N ASP A 172 17.99 0.79 8.07
CA ASP A 172 17.38 -0.05 9.11
C ASP A 172 18.17 -1.36 9.28
N ALA A 173 18.63 -1.64 10.50
CA ALA A 173 19.35 -2.86 10.82
C ALA A 173 18.40 -3.92 11.42
N ARG A 174 17.89 -4.78 10.54
CA ARG A 174 16.81 -5.73 10.88
C ARG A 174 17.27 -7.12 11.32
N GLY A 175 18.57 -7.29 11.54
CA GLY A 175 19.13 -8.51 12.15
C GLY A 175 18.72 -9.79 11.40
N ASP A 176 17.98 -10.66 12.09
CA ASP A 176 17.49 -11.94 11.58
C ASP A 176 16.03 -11.90 11.11
N ASP A 177 15.38 -10.73 11.08
CA ASP A 177 14.03 -10.55 10.55
C ASP A 177 13.96 -10.97 9.08
N VAL A 178 12.85 -11.61 8.69
CA VAL A 178 12.59 -12.00 7.30
C VAL A 178 11.76 -10.90 6.63
N ASN A 179 12.33 -10.26 5.61
CA ASN A 179 11.63 -9.23 4.84
C ASN A 179 10.37 -9.78 4.15
N ARG A 180 9.29 -9.00 4.18
CA ARG A 180 8.04 -9.29 3.46
C ARG A 180 7.78 -8.34 2.30
N ASN A 181 8.55 -7.25 2.21
CA ASN A 181 8.30 -6.20 1.25
C ASN A 181 8.94 -6.55 -0.09
N TRP A 182 8.12 -6.58 -1.13
CA TRP A 182 8.57 -6.69 -2.50
C TRP A 182 9.13 -5.37 -2.97
N PHE A 183 10.40 -5.36 -3.35
CA PHE A 183 11.13 -4.21 -3.83
C PHE A 183 11.77 -4.50 -5.18
N ARG A 184 12.06 -3.46 -5.97
CA ARG A 184 12.69 -3.65 -7.28
C ARG A 184 14.14 -4.11 -7.14
N VAL A 185 14.51 -5.19 -7.82
CA VAL A 185 15.88 -5.74 -7.81
C VAL A 185 16.91 -4.67 -8.18
N GLY A 186 17.97 -4.58 -7.38
CA GLY A 186 19.08 -3.65 -7.53
C GLY A 186 18.76 -2.21 -7.16
N VAL A 187 17.61 -1.93 -6.54
CA VAL A 187 17.15 -0.57 -6.26
C VAL A 187 16.40 -0.49 -4.91
N ASN A 188 16.35 0.69 -4.27
CA ASN A 188 15.59 0.95 -3.02
C ASN A 188 15.21 2.45 -2.89
N ASP A 189 14.06 2.88 -3.42
CA ASP A 189 13.64 4.29 -3.51
C ASP A 189 12.14 4.42 -3.81
N PRO A 190 11.27 4.45 -2.79
CA PRO A 190 9.81 4.25 -2.93
C PRO A 190 9.09 5.43 -3.60
N PHE A 191 9.84 6.47 -4.00
CA PHE A 191 9.32 7.69 -4.60
C PHE A 191 9.50 7.73 -6.12
N ALA A 192 9.78 6.59 -6.71
CA ALA A 192 10.52 6.59 -7.94
C ALA A 192 9.76 5.83 -9.02
N ALA A 193 9.76 6.38 -10.23
CA ALA A 193 8.81 5.99 -11.28
C ALA A 193 8.80 4.47 -11.55
N LEU A 194 7.60 3.92 -11.73
CA LEU A 194 7.39 2.51 -12.05
C LEU A 194 8.08 2.13 -13.37
N PRO A 195 8.78 0.98 -13.43
CA PRO A 195 9.22 0.42 -14.70
C PRO A 195 8.03 -0.06 -15.55
N VAL A 196 8.30 -0.37 -16.83
CA VAL A 196 7.29 -0.92 -17.75
C VAL A 196 6.79 -2.28 -17.26
N THR A 197 7.71 -3.14 -16.84
CA THR A 197 7.42 -4.47 -16.29
C THR A 197 7.55 -4.44 -14.78
N VAL A 198 6.51 -4.87 -14.09
CA VAL A 198 6.46 -5.01 -12.62
C VAL A 198 5.91 -6.40 -12.31
N ASP A 199 6.80 -7.31 -11.93
CA ASP A 199 6.53 -8.74 -11.68
C ASP A 199 7.67 -9.35 -10.84
N GLN A 200 7.64 -10.67 -10.59
CA GLN A 200 8.65 -11.36 -9.78
C GLN A 200 10.01 -11.54 -10.49
N THR A 201 10.14 -11.12 -11.75
CA THR A 201 11.45 -11.09 -12.45
C THR A 201 12.18 -9.76 -12.27
N THR A 202 11.42 -8.72 -11.92
CA THR A 202 11.90 -7.35 -11.76
C THR A 202 11.83 -6.86 -10.31
N TYR A 203 11.04 -7.53 -9.48
CA TYR A 203 10.88 -7.31 -8.04
C TYR A 203 11.19 -8.58 -7.26
N SER A 204 11.72 -8.40 -6.05
CA SER A 204 12.12 -9.45 -5.11
C SER A 204 11.85 -8.98 -3.69
N HIS A 205 11.74 -9.91 -2.74
CA HIS A 205 11.78 -9.60 -1.31
C HIS A 205 13.11 -10.03 -0.67
N ASP A 206 14.00 -10.70 -1.42
CA ASP A 206 15.30 -11.14 -0.91
C ASP A 206 16.21 -9.92 -0.76
N VAL A 207 16.52 -9.55 0.49
CA VAL A 207 17.35 -8.37 0.82
C VAL A 207 18.73 -8.38 0.16
N THR A 208 19.22 -9.52 -0.33
CA THR A 208 20.48 -9.58 -1.11
C THR A 208 20.37 -8.94 -2.49
N ASP A 209 19.15 -8.74 -2.99
CA ASP A 209 18.87 -8.03 -4.23
C ASP A 209 18.87 -6.49 -4.06
N LEU A 210 19.06 -5.98 -2.84
CA LEU A 210 19.19 -4.53 -2.61
C LEU A 210 20.51 -3.98 -3.18
N PRO A 211 20.61 -2.66 -3.44
CA PRO A 211 21.90 -2.02 -3.65
C PRO A 211 22.85 -2.34 -2.50
N GLY A 212 24.11 -2.67 -2.78
CA GLY A 212 25.05 -3.17 -1.76
C GLY A 212 25.38 -2.22 -0.60
N THR A 213 24.91 -0.97 -0.64
CA THR A 213 25.02 0.00 0.47
C THR A 213 23.75 0.10 1.32
N HIS A 214 22.70 -0.64 0.99
CA HIS A 214 21.42 -0.62 1.69
C HIS A 214 21.27 -1.90 2.52
N ALA A 215 20.85 -1.75 3.77
CA ALA A 215 20.72 -2.85 4.72
C ALA A 215 19.33 -3.49 4.66
N PHE A 216 18.30 -2.73 4.30
CA PHE A 216 16.91 -3.19 4.26
C PHE A 216 16.07 -2.40 3.24
N PRO A 217 14.89 -2.88 2.81
CA PRO A 217 14.00 -2.10 1.95
C PRO A 217 13.50 -0.82 2.63
N GLU A 218 13.15 0.18 1.84
CA GLU A 218 12.64 1.49 2.27
C GLU A 218 11.17 1.63 1.81
N ALA A 219 10.27 2.09 2.67
CA ALA A 219 8.86 2.36 2.32
C ALA A 219 8.60 3.86 2.14
N ALA A 220 7.63 4.24 1.30
CA ALA A 220 7.15 5.61 1.26
C ALA A 220 6.41 5.95 2.55
N THR A 221 6.93 6.89 3.34
CA THR A 221 6.30 7.32 4.60
C THR A 221 6.23 8.85 4.71
N HIS A 222 5.06 9.35 5.15
CA HIS A 222 4.89 10.74 5.59
C HIS A 222 3.68 10.90 6.50
N PHE A 223 3.88 10.85 7.82
CA PHE A 223 2.81 11.03 8.80
C PHE A 223 3.19 11.94 9.96
N LEU A 224 4.00 12.98 9.71
CA LEU A 224 4.26 13.96 10.75
C LEU A 224 2.96 14.71 11.13
N PRO A 225 2.68 14.92 12.42
CA PRO A 225 3.46 14.54 13.61
C PRO A 225 3.06 13.19 14.27
N CYS A 226 2.21 12.37 13.65
CA CYS A 226 1.68 11.15 14.27
C CYS A 226 2.67 9.97 14.31
N SER A 227 3.74 10.00 13.52
CA SER A 227 4.86 9.09 13.67
C SER A 227 5.92 9.70 14.57
N ASN A 228 6.31 9.00 15.64
CA ASN A 228 7.50 9.33 16.43
C ASN A 228 8.74 9.04 15.58
N GLY A 229 9.28 10.05 14.89
CA GLY A 229 10.49 9.92 14.09
C GLY A 229 10.50 10.80 12.85
N GLY A 230 11.56 10.69 12.06
CA GLY A 230 11.59 11.24 10.71
C GLY A 230 10.63 10.51 9.77
N SER A 231 10.61 10.91 8.51
CA SER A 231 9.86 10.23 7.45
C SER A 231 10.76 10.08 6.23
N THR A 232 10.62 8.99 5.48
CA THR A 232 11.48 8.68 4.33
C THR A 232 11.31 9.75 3.24
N SER A 233 10.09 10.26 3.04
CA SER A 233 9.85 11.36 2.11
C SER A 233 10.65 12.62 2.47
N ASN A 234 10.71 13.00 3.75
CA ASN A 234 11.51 14.14 4.20
C ASN A 234 13.01 13.88 4.09
N LEU A 235 13.46 12.68 4.50
CA LEU A 235 14.86 12.25 4.39
C LEU A 235 15.35 12.34 2.94
N ARG A 236 14.49 11.99 1.99
CA ARG A 236 14.76 11.99 0.54
C ARG A 236 14.51 13.34 -0.13
N GLY A 237 14.00 14.34 0.60
CA GLY A 237 13.63 15.64 0.04
C GLY A 237 12.47 15.59 -0.96
N GLN A 238 11.60 14.60 -0.83
CA GLN A 238 10.45 14.36 -1.69
C GLN A 238 9.21 15.11 -1.17
N SER A 239 8.21 15.28 -2.03
CA SER A 239 6.89 15.75 -1.58
C SER A 239 6.29 14.76 -0.57
N PRO A 240 5.49 15.24 0.41
CA PRO A 240 4.79 14.39 1.38
C PRO A 240 4.07 13.21 0.72
N THR A 241 4.63 12.02 0.86
CA THR A 241 4.16 10.81 0.19
C THR A 241 4.16 9.66 1.16
N SER A 242 3.09 8.87 1.16
CA SER A 242 3.04 7.65 1.94
C SER A 242 2.31 6.54 1.21
N ALA A 243 2.78 5.31 1.39
CA ALA A 243 2.02 4.13 1.02
C ALA A 243 0.66 4.15 1.71
N VAL A 244 -0.40 3.82 0.97
CA VAL A 244 -1.76 3.73 1.53
C VAL A 244 -1.77 2.65 2.61
N MET A 245 -1.02 1.56 2.43
CA MET A 245 -0.90 0.47 3.41
C MET A 245 -0.03 0.80 4.64
N TYR A 246 0.39 2.04 4.82
CA TYR A 246 1.02 2.41 6.09
C TYR A 246 -0.05 2.45 7.21
N PRO A 247 0.12 1.73 8.34
CA PRO A 247 -0.93 1.46 9.33
C PRO A 247 -1.19 2.63 10.29
N VAL A 248 -1.00 3.88 9.86
CA VAL A 248 -1.26 5.08 10.65
C VAL A 248 -2.20 6.00 9.91
N LEU A 249 -3.35 6.25 10.53
CA LEU A 249 -4.27 7.27 10.09
C LEU A 249 -4.17 8.46 11.05
N CYS A 250 -3.43 9.47 10.59
CA CYS A 250 -3.40 10.78 11.20
C CYS A 250 -4.72 11.50 10.95
N THR A 251 -5.46 11.90 11.98
CA THR A 251 -6.58 12.85 11.81
C THR A 251 -6.15 14.22 11.25
N ASN A 252 -4.83 14.47 11.21
CA ASN A 252 -4.22 15.69 10.71
C ASN A 252 -3.91 15.64 9.21
N ASN A 253 -3.96 14.46 8.58
CA ASN A 253 -3.61 14.24 7.18
C ASN A 253 -4.73 13.47 6.46
N ALA A 254 -4.76 13.56 5.14
CA ALA A 254 -5.58 12.72 4.29
C ALA A 254 -4.71 12.12 3.18
N VAL A 255 -5.00 10.87 2.82
CA VAL A 255 -4.34 10.10 1.78
C VAL A 255 -5.42 9.45 0.92
N ARG A 256 -5.76 10.11 -0.19
CA ARG A 256 -6.85 9.69 -1.09
C ARG A 256 -6.36 9.19 -2.45
N GLN A 257 -5.04 9.06 -2.60
CA GLN A 257 -4.42 8.59 -3.83
C GLN A 257 -3.39 7.50 -3.52
N LEU A 258 -3.26 6.54 -4.42
CA LEU A 258 -2.24 5.49 -4.30
C LEU A 258 -0.84 6.10 -4.39
N SER A 259 0.10 5.57 -3.62
CA SER A 259 1.52 5.78 -3.86
C SER A 259 2.00 4.86 -5.00
N LEU A 260 3.25 5.04 -5.40
CA LEU A 260 3.87 4.15 -6.39
C LEU A 260 4.07 2.73 -5.82
N ASP A 261 4.35 2.58 -4.52
CA ASP A 261 4.45 1.30 -3.80
C ASP A 261 3.18 0.47 -3.94
N ASP A 262 2.03 1.09 -3.65
CA ASP A 262 0.73 0.41 -3.71
C ASP A 262 0.47 -0.14 -5.13
N VAL A 263 0.77 0.65 -6.17
CA VAL A 263 0.60 0.24 -7.57
C VAL A 263 1.61 -0.84 -7.97
N ALA A 264 2.85 -0.77 -7.50
CA ALA A 264 3.85 -1.78 -7.79
C ALA A 264 3.43 -3.15 -7.24
N THR A 265 3.03 -3.19 -5.97
CA THR A 265 2.63 -4.44 -5.32
C THR A 265 1.39 -5.04 -5.98
N LEU A 266 0.39 -4.23 -6.31
CA LEU A 266 -0.77 -4.72 -7.08
C LEU A 266 -0.36 -5.31 -8.44
N ARG A 267 0.57 -4.67 -9.16
CA ARG A 267 1.06 -5.17 -10.46
C ARG A 267 1.81 -6.49 -10.36
N ILE A 268 2.56 -6.70 -9.28
CA ILE A 268 3.18 -8.02 -9.01
C ILE A 268 2.11 -9.09 -8.90
N GLY A 269 0.99 -8.79 -8.22
CA GLY A 269 -0.14 -9.70 -8.11
C GLY A 269 -0.87 -9.91 -9.44
N GLU A 270 -0.95 -8.87 -10.28
CA GLU A 270 -1.55 -8.87 -11.62
C GLU A 270 -0.76 -9.66 -12.66
N ALA A 271 0.53 -9.92 -12.42
CA ALA A 271 1.37 -10.81 -13.24
C ALA A 271 0.99 -12.31 -13.16
N GLY A 272 -0.14 -12.63 -12.54
CA GLY A 272 -0.69 -13.99 -12.52
C GLY A 272 0.04 -14.93 -11.57
N ASN A 273 -0.32 -16.22 -11.65
CA ASN A 273 0.15 -17.26 -10.74
C ASN A 273 1.61 -17.66 -11.00
N ASN A 274 2.11 -17.43 -12.21
CA ASN A 274 3.51 -17.68 -12.54
C ASN A 274 4.43 -16.51 -12.18
N GLY A 275 3.87 -15.37 -11.75
CA GLY A 275 4.60 -14.19 -11.30
C GLY A 275 5.39 -13.47 -12.40
N THR A 276 5.10 -13.71 -13.68
CA THR A 276 5.81 -13.13 -14.83
C THR A 276 4.83 -12.44 -15.76
N ALA A 277 4.98 -11.13 -15.96
CA ALA A 277 4.08 -10.39 -16.83
C ALA A 277 4.31 -10.70 -18.33
N GLY A 278 3.27 -10.48 -19.14
CA GLY A 278 3.24 -10.70 -20.58
C GLY A 278 2.69 -12.05 -21.01
N ASN A 279 1.89 -12.72 -20.17
CA ASN A 279 1.40 -14.07 -20.45
C ASN A 279 -0.13 -14.22 -20.26
N SER A 280 -0.65 -15.44 -20.43
CA SER A 280 -2.09 -15.71 -20.44
C SER A 280 -2.79 -15.69 -19.07
N ASP A 281 -2.05 -15.75 -17.96
CA ASP A 281 -2.63 -15.67 -16.61
C ASP A 281 -2.55 -14.27 -15.99
N ASP A 282 -1.95 -13.30 -16.68
CA ASP A 282 -1.96 -11.89 -16.35
C ASP A 282 -3.38 -11.36 -16.26
N TYR A 283 -3.66 -10.52 -15.27
CA TYR A 283 -4.95 -9.86 -15.14
C TYR A 283 -4.82 -8.40 -14.73
N THR A 284 -5.93 -7.67 -14.83
CA THR A 284 -6.08 -6.32 -14.30
C THR A 284 -7.26 -6.29 -13.34
N ILE A 285 -7.15 -5.53 -12.27
CA ILE A 285 -8.22 -5.34 -11.31
C ILE A 285 -9.15 -4.23 -11.82
N GLN A 286 -10.45 -4.51 -11.87
CA GLN A 286 -11.48 -3.50 -12.08
C GLN A 286 -12.52 -3.59 -10.96
N MET A 287 -12.62 -2.55 -10.15
CA MET A 287 -13.66 -2.42 -9.14
C MET A 287 -14.93 -1.82 -9.72
N ASN A 288 -16.08 -2.37 -9.32
CA ASN A 288 -17.39 -1.84 -9.68
C ASN A 288 -18.24 -1.64 -8.43
N TYR A 289 -18.57 -0.38 -8.12
CA TYR A 289 -19.45 -0.07 -7.00
C TYR A 289 -20.91 -0.32 -7.38
N LYS A 290 -21.53 -1.31 -6.73
CA LYS A 290 -22.91 -1.76 -6.97
C LYS A 290 -23.98 -0.95 -6.23
N GLY A 291 -23.58 0.03 -5.43
CA GLY A 291 -24.49 0.81 -4.60
C GLY A 291 -24.82 0.13 -3.27
N LYS A 292 -25.94 0.55 -2.69
CA LYS A 292 -26.48 0.06 -1.42
C LYS A 292 -27.20 -1.28 -1.62
N THR A 293 -26.46 -2.39 -1.52
CA THR A 293 -26.96 -3.77 -1.70
C THR A 293 -26.10 -4.77 -0.93
N THR A 294 -26.60 -5.98 -0.74
CA THR A 294 -25.86 -7.13 -0.18
C THR A 294 -25.78 -8.31 -1.16
N THR A 295 -26.26 -8.13 -2.39
CA THR A 295 -26.35 -9.21 -3.39
C THR A 295 -25.31 -9.02 -4.49
N GLY A 296 -24.58 -10.10 -4.81
CA GLY A 296 -23.56 -10.09 -5.87
C GLY A 296 -22.35 -9.21 -5.53
N CYS A 297 -21.88 -9.31 -4.29
CA CYS A 297 -20.79 -8.52 -3.74
C CYS A 297 -19.58 -9.42 -3.50
N ASP A 298 -18.42 -9.01 -4.00
CA ASP A 298 -17.12 -9.61 -3.64
C ASP A 298 -16.57 -8.94 -2.39
N ILE A 299 -16.75 -7.62 -2.28
CA ILE A 299 -16.41 -6.81 -1.10
C ILE A 299 -17.68 -6.16 -0.56
N THR A 300 -17.96 -6.37 0.72
CA THR A 300 -19.07 -5.71 1.43
C THR A 300 -18.52 -4.70 2.44
N ILE A 301 -18.97 -3.44 2.34
CA ILE A 301 -18.67 -2.35 3.26
C ILE A 301 -19.80 -2.22 4.29
N GLU A 302 -19.44 -2.13 5.57
CA GLU A 302 -20.38 -2.05 6.69
C GLU A 302 -19.91 -1.08 7.78
N PHE A 303 -20.84 -0.40 8.46
CA PHE A 303 -20.55 0.32 9.70
C PHE A 303 -21.10 -0.46 10.90
N ARG A 304 -20.25 -0.72 11.90
CA ARG A 304 -20.64 -1.53 13.07
C ARG A 304 -19.78 -1.21 14.28
N THR A 305 -20.28 -1.53 15.46
CA THR A 305 -19.55 -1.37 16.72
C THR A 305 -18.49 -2.46 16.91
N GLY A 306 -17.35 -2.11 17.49
CA GLY A 306 -16.35 -3.06 17.97
C GLY A 306 -15.35 -3.51 16.90
N VAL A 307 -15.18 -2.72 15.84
CA VAL A 307 -14.12 -2.95 14.83
C VAL A 307 -12.83 -2.18 15.15
N GLY A 308 -12.86 -1.30 16.16
CA GLY A 308 -11.70 -0.52 16.59
C GLY A 308 -11.58 0.79 15.83
N PHE A 309 -11.42 0.73 14.50
CA PHE A 309 -11.38 1.91 13.64
C PHE A 309 -11.85 1.59 12.21
N GLY A 310 -11.00 0.88 11.45
CA GLY A 310 -11.29 0.26 10.16
C GLY A 310 -10.68 -1.14 10.15
N ILE A 311 -11.28 -2.06 9.39
CA ILE A 311 -10.72 -3.40 9.17
C ILE A 311 -11.29 -4.02 7.89
N CYS A 312 -10.46 -4.67 7.07
CA CYS A 312 -10.91 -5.62 6.08
C CYS A 312 -10.61 -7.06 6.51
N ASN A 313 -11.66 -7.87 6.61
CA ASN A 313 -11.53 -9.32 6.77
C ASN A 313 -11.70 -9.97 5.41
N VAL A 314 -10.74 -10.82 5.02
CA VAL A 314 -10.78 -11.56 3.76
C VAL A 314 -10.83 -13.06 4.00
N SER A 315 -11.51 -13.76 3.10
CA SER A 315 -11.31 -15.19 2.89
C SER A 315 -10.60 -15.38 1.56
N ALA A 316 -9.72 -16.37 1.48
CA ALA A 316 -9.04 -16.73 0.25
C ALA A 316 -8.95 -18.25 0.09
N SER A 317 -8.78 -18.69 -1.14
CA SER A 317 -8.48 -20.07 -1.49
C SER A 317 -7.30 -20.11 -2.44
N GLY A 318 -6.52 -21.19 -2.37
CA GLY A 318 -5.28 -21.29 -3.12
C GLY A 318 -4.45 -22.49 -2.70
N ALA A 319 -3.28 -22.62 -3.32
CA ALA A 319 -2.30 -23.66 -3.00
C ALA A 319 -0.89 -23.12 -3.23
N GLY A 320 0.06 -23.59 -2.42
CA GLY A 320 1.44 -23.11 -2.48
C GLY A 320 1.53 -21.64 -2.08
N ASN A 321 2.14 -20.82 -2.94
CA ASN A 321 2.37 -19.39 -2.69
C ASN A 321 1.30 -18.48 -3.32
N ASN A 322 0.32 -19.05 -4.03
CA ASN A 322 -0.68 -18.28 -4.76
C ASN A 322 -2.07 -18.49 -4.14
N PHE A 323 -2.61 -17.43 -3.56
CA PHE A 323 -3.95 -17.39 -3.00
C PHE A 323 -4.79 -16.35 -3.70
N THR A 324 -6.08 -16.61 -3.84
CA THR A 324 -7.02 -15.68 -4.45
C THR A 324 -8.13 -15.38 -3.46
N ILE A 325 -8.40 -14.08 -3.25
CA ILE A 325 -9.48 -13.65 -2.37
C ILE A 325 -10.82 -14.12 -2.94
N THR A 326 -11.65 -14.71 -2.08
CA THR A 326 -12.99 -15.18 -2.42
C THR A 326 -14.07 -14.22 -1.92
N THR A 327 -13.85 -13.58 -0.76
CA THR A 327 -14.75 -12.59 -0.18
C THR A 327 -13.98 -11.60 0.67
N GLY A 328 -14.35 -10.32 0.63
CA GLY A 328 -13.88 -9.27 1.53
C GLY A 328 -15.03 -8.61 2.31
N ASN A 329 -14.76 -8.24 3.56
CA ASN A 329 -15.68 -7.51 4.43
C ASN A 329 -14.93 -6.34 5.09
N ALA A 330 -15.15 -5.14 4.58
CA ALA A 330 -14.62 -3.90 5.13
C ALA A 330 -15.59 -3.34 6.19
N GLY A 331 -15.16 -3.30 7.44
CA GLY A 331 -15.92 -2.80 8.57
C GLY A 331 -15.33 -1.48 9.09
N PHE A 332 -16.19 -0.51 9.38
CA PHE A 332 -15.83 0.80 9.93
C PHE A 332 -16.55 1.06 11.24
N GLU A 333 -15.85 1.66 12.22
CA GLU A 333 -16.39 1.90 13.55
C GLU A 333 -17.53 2.92 13.48
N ILE A 334 -18.70 2.54 14.00
CA ILE A 334 -19.91 3.36 13.84
C ILE A 334 -19.88 4.61 14.72
N THR A 335 -19.14 4.57 15.84
CA THR A 335 -19.03 5.67 16.79
C THR A 335 -17.93 6.67 16.44
N GLU A 336 -17.12 6.38 15.41
CA GLU A 336 -16.06 7.28 14.95
C GLU A 336 -16.66 8.52 14.26
N ASP A 337 -16.03 9.67 14.46
CA ASP A 337 -16.46 10.93 13.85
C ASP A 337 -15.88 11.05 12.42
N TRP A 338 -16.51 10.33 11.50
CA TRP A 338 -16.11 10.27 10.10
C TRP A 338 -16.41 11.54 9.31
N TYR A 339 -15.40 12.10 8.65
CA TYR A 339 -15.59 13.00 7.53
C TYR A 339 -15.79 12.19 6.25
N PHE A 340 -16.93 12.40 5.58
CA PHE A 340 -17.22 11.79 4.28
C PHE A 340 -17.04 12.82 3.16
N ASN A 341 -16.02 12.65 2.34
CA ASN A 341 -15.81 13.50 1.17
C ASN A 341 -16.98 13.38 0.19
N GLN A 342 -17.67 14.49 -0.05
CA GLN A 342 -18.81 14.58 -0.99
C GLN A 342 -18.39 15.12 -2.36
N THR A 343 -17.12 15.48 -2.54
CA THR A 343 -16.61 15.93 -3.84
C THR A 343 -16.44 14.73 -4.74
N ASP A 344 -17.05 14.79 -5.92
CA ASP A 344 -16.87 13.75 -6.94
C ASP A 344 -15.49 13.87 -7.60
N THR A 345 -14.64 12.88 -7.35
CA THR A 345 -13.29 12.76 -7.95
C THR A 345 -13.20 11.63 -8.97
N THR A 346 -14.34 11.13 -9.44
CA THR A 346 -14.40 10.00 -10.40
C THR A 346 -14.03 10.39 -11.84
N GLY A 347 -13.80 11.68 -12.14
CA GLY A 347 -13.63 12.24 -13.49
C GLY A 347 -12.52 11.61 -14.36
N SER A 348 -12.93 11.22 -15.58
CA SER A 348 -12.18 10.68 -16.75
C SER A 348 -11.11 9.61 -16.48
N GLY A 349 -11.31 8.72 -15.51
CA GLY A 349 -10.85 7.34 -15.71
C GLY A 349 -11.67 6.70 -16.83
N PRO A 350 -11.14 5.72 -17.60
CA PRO A 350 -11.97 5.07 -18.60
C PRO A 350 -13.19 4.48 -17.89
N GLY A 351 -14.38 4.92 -18.30
CA GLY A 351 -15.60 4.31 -17.79
C GLY A 351 -15.58 2.81 -18.08
N PRO A 352 -16.46 2.01 -17.48
CA PRO A 352 -16.54 0.57 -17.75
C PRO A 352 -16.76 0.24 -19.25
N ASN A 353 -17.06 1.23 -20.09
CA ASN A 353 -17.20 1.11 -21.54
C ASN A 353 -16.02 1.70 -22.37
N ASP A 354 -15.04 2.39 -21.77
CA ASP A 354 -13.98 3.10 -22.51
C ASP A 354 -12.62 2.35 -22.57
N ILE A 355 -12.49 1.18 -21.93
CA ILE A 355 -11.27 0.35 -22.00
C ILE A 355 -11.18 -0.48 -23.28
N PHE A 356 -12.27 -0.63 -24.04
CA PHE A 356 -12.25 -1.33 -25.33
C PHE A 356 -11.62 -0.52 -26.48
N ALA A 357 -11.19 0.73 -26.25
CA ALA A 357 -10.69 1.61 -27.29
C ALA A 357 -9.16 1.57 -27.47
N ASN A 358 -8.40 1.07 -26.50
CA ASN A 358 -6.94 1.03 -26.58
C ASN A 358 -6.50 -0.43 -26.71
N GLY A 359 -6.52 -0.91 -27.96
CA GLY A 359 -6.18 -2.27 -28.33
C GLY A 359 -4.85 -2.73 -27.74
N PHE A 360 -4.93 -3.84 -27.00
CA PHE A 360 -3.84 -4.80 -26.92
C PHE A 360 -3.92 -5.68 -28.17
N GLU A 361 -3.09 -5.34 -29.17
CA GLU A 361 -2.52 -6.32 -30.11
C GLU A 361 -1.14 -6.75 -29.59
#